data_AF-A0A519MM10-F1
#
_entry.id   AF-A0A519MM10-F1
#
_cell.length_a   1.000
_cell.length_b   1.000
_cell.length_c   1.000
_cell.angle_alpha   90.00
_cell.angle_beta   90.00
_cell.angle_gamma   90.00
#
_symmetry.space_group_name_H-M   'P 1'
#
loop_
_entity.id
_entity.type
_entity.pdbx_description
1 polymer ?
#
loop_
_entity_poly.entity_id
_entity_poly.type
_entity_poly.pdbx_seq_one_letter_code
_entity_poly.pdbx_strand_id
1 'polypeptide(L)'
;MKVVPYAAAALVAAFFSQSAMASCYVVYGPDKDIVYRAPQPPIDLSRQIHETLPVVAPNSTLVFTPDNYNCEVTINKLPLASASMRGASGPGMRAARADRS
;
A
#
# COMPACT_ATOMS: atom_id res chain seq x y z
N MET A 1 10.71 -48.41 -9.22
CA MET A 1 10.63 -47.18 -8.42
C MET A 1 11.46 -46.09 -9.09
N LYS A 2 10.84 -45.20 -9.88
CA LYS A 2 11.51 -44.04 -10.54
C LYS A 2 10.66 -42.80 -10.26
N VAL A 3 10.74 -42.30 -9.02
CA VAL A 3 9.95 -41.14 -8.54
C VAL A 3 10.85 -39.93 -8.23
N VAL A 4 12.17 -40.10 -8.34
CA VAL A 4 13.19 -39.13 -7.92
C VAL A 4 13.28 -37.86 -8.79
N PRO A 5 13.12 -37.87 -10.14
CA PRO A 5 13.39 -36.66 -10.92
C PRO A 5 12.33 -35.56 -10.74
N TYR A 6 11.10 -35.92 -10.37
CA TYR A 6 10.01 -34.95 -10.18
C TYR A 6 10.10 -34.19 -8.85
N ALA A 7 10.69 -34.80 -7.82
CA ALA A 7 10.87 -34.15 -6.51
C ALA A 7 11.90 -33.01 -6.58
N ALA A 8 12.95 -33.16 -7.39
CA ALA A 8 13.98 -32.13 -7.56
C ALA A 8 13.44 -30.90 -8.30
N ALA A 9 12.57 -31.09 -9.30
CA ALA A 9 11.98 -29.99 -10.06
C ALA A 9 11.05 -29.10 -9.21
N ALA A 10 10.32 -29.69 -8.24
CA ALA A 10 9.41 -28.95 -7.37
C ALA A 10 10.14 -27.99 -6.40
N LEU A 11 11.34 -28.37 -5.93
CA LEU A 11 12.14 -27.52 -5.02
C LEU A 11 12.71 -26.27 -5.73
N VAL A 12 13.02 -26.38 -7.03
CA VAL A 12 13.55 -25.25 -7.81
C VAL A 12 12.47 -24.20 -8.06
N ALA A 13 11.21 -24.60 -8.25
CA ALA A 13 10.09 -23.67 -8.47
C ALA A 13 9.78 -22.79 -7.25
N ALA A 14 10.02 -23.29 -6.02
CA ALA A 14 9.76 -22.53 -4.79
C ALA A 14 10.72 -21.34 -4.56
N PHE A 15 11.92 -21.40 -5.14
CA PHE A 15 12.94 -20.34 -4.99
C PHE A 15 12.67 -19.08 -5.83
N PHE A 16 11.78 -19.15 -6.82
CA PHE A 16 11.45 -18.00 -7.69
C PHE A 16 10.28 -17.15 -7.15
N SER A 17 9.91 -17.35 -5.89
CA SER A 17 8.90 -16.53 -5.20
C SER A 17 9.48 -15.13 -4.94
N GLN A 18 9.44 -14.25 -5.96
CA GLN A 18 9.79 -12.85 -5.82
C GLN A 18 8.79 -12.17 -4.89
N SER A 19 9.12 -12.10 -3.60
CA SER A 19 8.45 -11.18 -2.69
C SER A 19 8.69 -9.76 -3.20
N ALA A 20 7.62 -9.09 -3.64
CA ALA A 20 7.67 -7.69 -4.04
C ALA A 20 8.02 -6.83 -2.81
N MET A 21 9.31 -6.62 -2.59
CA MET A 21 9.84 -5.81 -1.50
C MET A 21 9.75 -4.33 -1.93
N ALA A 22 8.76 -3.62 -1.41
CA ALA A 22 8.83 -2.16 -1.41
C ALA A 22 9.88 -1.76 -0.38
N SER A 23 10.89 -1.00 -0.80
CA SER A 23 11.86 -0.47 0.16
C SER A 23 11.25 0.67 0.97
N CYS A 24 10.24 1.36 0.42
CA CYS A 24 9.59 2.50 1.06
C CYS A 24 8.09 2.59 0.79
N TYR A 25 7.35 2.87 1.86
CA TYR A 25 5.90 3.07 1.85
C TYR A 25 5.60 4.55 1.98
N VAL A 26 4.89 5.10 1.00
CA VAL A 26 4.48 6.51 0.99
C VAL A 26 2.96 6.59 1.00
N VAL A 27 2.39 7.36 1.91
CA VAL A 27 0.95 7.64 1.92
C VAL A 27 0.75 9.10 1.57
N TYR A 28 0.00 9.34 0.51
CA TYR A 28 -0.46 10.64 0.08
C TYR A 28 -1.85 10.90 0.67
N GLY A 29 -2.02 12.07 1.29
CA GLY A 29 -3.33 12.57 1.70
C GLY A 29 -4.20 12.97 0.49
N PRO A 30 -5.45 13.41 0.74
CA PRO A 30 -6.36 13.84 -0.32
C PRO A 30 -5.82 15.03 -1.12
N ASP A 31 -5.05 15.92 -0.47
CA ASP A 31 -4.43 17.09 -1.08
C ASP A 31 -3.09 16.78 -1.77
N LYS A 32 -2.74 15.49 -1.92
CA LYS A 32 -1.45 14.99 -2.45
C LYS A 32 -0.23 15.30 -1.59
N ASP A 33 -0.44 15.75 -0.36
CA ASP A 33 0.63 15.90 0.63
C ASP A 33 1.09 14.55 1.18
N ILE A 34 2.37 14.45 1.53
CA ILE A 34 2.95 13.24 2.12
C ILE A 34 2.63 13.19 3.60
N VAL A 35 1.65 12.36 3.96
CA VAL A 35 1.22 12.17 5.36
C VAL A 35 2.01 11.05 6.05
N TYR A 36 2.55 10.11 5.27
CA TYR A 36 3.43 9.06 5.80
C TYR A 36 4.53 8.71 4.81
N ARG A 37 5.73 8.48 5.33
CA ARG A 37 6.86 7.91 4.61
C ARG A 37 7.74 7.14 5.58
N ALA A 38 7.90 5.84 5.38
CA ALA A 38 8.84 5.01 6.14
C ALA A 38 9.14 3.68 5.40
N PRO A 39 10.25 3.00 5.74
CA PRO A 39 10.52 1.64 5.26
C PRO A 39 9.61 0.58 5.90
N GLN A 40 8.98 0.90 7.03
CA GLN A 40 8.01 0.02 7.70
C GLN A 40 6.58 0.32 7.19
N PRO A 41 5.78 -0.69 6.80
CA PRO A 41 4.40 -0.45 6.40
C PRO A 41 3.57 0.06 7.58
N PRO A 42 2.70 1.07 7.37
CA PRO A 42 1.84 1.61 8.43
C PRO A 42 0.57 0.78 8.66
N ILE A 43 0.29 -0.15 7.75
CA ILE A 43 -0.92 -0.99 7.73
C ILE A 43 -0.52 -2.47 7.70
N ASP A 44 -1.44 -3.31 8.13
CA ASP A 44 -1.32 -4.76 7.98
C ASP A 44 -1.51 -5.16 6.51
N LEU A 45 -0.45 -5.70 5.91
CA LEU A 45 -0.41 -6.17 4.51
C LEU A 45 -0.90 -7.62 4.34
N SER A 46 -1.22 -8.33 5.43
CA SER A 46 -1.87 -9.65 5.34
C SER A 46 -3.31 -9.56 4.83
N ARG A 47 -3.89 -8.36 4.87
CA ARG A 47 -5.25 -8.03 4.41
C ARG A 47 -5.23 -7.16 3.17
N GLN A 48 -6.39 -7.02 2.54
CA GLN A 48 -6.53 -6.17 1.36
C GLN A 48 -6.36 -4.70 1.75
N ILE A 49 -5.55 -3.96 1.00
CA ILE A 49 -5.14 -2.58 1.33
C ILE A 49 -6.35 -1.65 1.48
N HIS A 50 -7.37 -1.82 0.64
CA HIS A 50 -8.57 -1.00 0.71
C HIS A 50 -9.43 -1.23 1.96
N GLU A 51 -9.18 -2.31 2.72
CA GLU A 51 -9.84 -2.55 4.00
C GLU A 51 -9.08 -1.89 5.16
N THR A 52 -7.74 -1.92 5.12
CA THR A 52 -6.90 -1.47 6.24
C THR A 52 -6.44 -0.01 6.11
N LEU A 53 -6.19 0.48 4.89
CA LEU A 53 -5.77 1.86 4.64
C LEU A 53 -6.78 2.90 5.12
N PRO A 54 -8.10 2.79 4.86
CA PRO A 54 -9.05 3.84 5.24
C PRO A 54 -9.19 4.01 6.75
N VAL A 55 -8.85 2.97 7.54
CA VAL A 55 -8.87 3.00 9.01
C VAL A 55 -7.79 3.94 9.55
N VAL A 56 -6.62 3.96 8.91
CA VAL A 56 -5.46 4.75 9.35
C VAL A 56 -5.39 6.11 8.65
N ALA A 57 -5.78 6.18 7.39
CA ALA A 57 -5.83 7.40 6.60
C ALA A 57 -6.98 7.34 5.56
N PRO A 58 -8.15 7.92 5.84
CA PRO A 58 -9.27 7.94 4.89
C PRO A 58 -8.90 8.72 3.62
N ASN A 59 -9.50 8.39 2.46
CA ASN A 59 -9.25 9.07 1.17
C ASN A 59 -7.77 9.26 0.79
N SER A 60 -6.88 8.42 1.30
CA SER A 60 -5.45 8.49 1.04
C SER A 60 -5.04 7.50 -0.05
N THR A 61 -3.86 7.71 -0.63
CA THR A 61 -3.26 6.78 -1.59
C THR A 61 -1.95 6.27 -1.04
N LEU A 62 -1.83 4.97 -0.84
CA LEU A 62 -0.58 4.32 -0.48
C LEU A 62 0.15 3.86 -1.73
N VAL A 63 1.43 4.21 -1.81
CA VAL A 63 2.33 3.89 -2.92
C VAL A 63 3.49 3.07 -2.37
N PHE A 64 3.75 1.95 -3.04
CA PHE A 64 4.89 1.08 -2.79
C PHE A 64 6.01 1.48 -3.74
N THR A 65 7.14 1.92 -3.20
CA THR A 65 8.30 2.31 -3.98
C THR A 65 9.42 1.29 -3.77
N PRO A 66 10.00 0.72 -4.84
CA PRO A 66 11.15 -0.19 -4.72
C PRO A 66 12.46 0.55 -4.42
N ASP A 67 12.51 1.85 -4.68
CA ASP A 67 13.67 2.72 -4.40
C ASP A 67 13.63 3.35 -3.01
N ASN A 68 14.80 3.44 -2.37
CA ASN A 68 14.95 4.08 -1.05
C ASN A 68 14.90 5.62 -1.12
N TYR A 69 14.44 6.18 -2.23
CA TYR A 69 14.52 7.61 -2.48
C TYR A 69 13.77 8.36 -1.38
N ASN A 70 14.50 9.21 -0.65
CA ASN A 70 13.92 10.17 0.28
C ASN A 70 13.23 9.55 1.51
N CYS A 71 13.52 8.27 1.77
CA CYS A 71 12.90 7.43 2.81
C CYS A 71 13.70 7.36 4.12
N GLU A 72 14.93 7.85 4.08
CA GLU A 72 15.78 8.09 5.24
C GLU A 72 15.17 9.13 6.19
N VAL A 73 14.37 10.05 5.63
CA VAL A 73 13.56 10.98 6.41
C VAL A 73 12.16 10.37 6.62
N THR A 74 11.95 9.81 7.81
CA THR A 74 10.66 9.26 8.20
C THR A 74 9.66 10.39 8.46
N ILE A 75 8.51 10.35 7.77
CA ILE A 75 7.40 11.28 7.99
C ILE A 75 6.25 10.46 8.56
N ASN A 76 5.74 10.84 9.73
CA ASN A 76 4.56 10.20 10.32
C ASN A 76 3.57 11.27 10.82
N LYS A 77 2.57 11.57 9.99
CA LYS A 77 1.44 12.45 10.31
C LYS A 77 0.10 11.73 10.25
N LEU A 78 0.09 10.39 10.30
CA LEU A 78 -1.13 9.57 10.25
C LEU A 78 -2.17 9.93 11.34
N PRO A 79 -1.79 10.19 12.61
CA PRO A 79 -2.76 10.55 13.65
C PRO A 79 -3.44 11.91 13.41
N LEU A 80 -2.72 12.85 12.77
CA LEU A 80 -3.20 14.20 12.48
C LEU A 80 -4.06 14.22 11.21
N ALA A 81 -3.69 13.44 10.19
CA ALA A 81 -4.43 13.33 8.94
C ALA A 81 -5.78 12.60 9.12
N SER A 82 -5.83 11.58 9.97
CA SER A 82 -7.08 10.89 10.32
C SER A 82 -8.02 11.78 11.14
N ALA A 83 -7.48 12.60 12.04
CA ALA A 83 -8.26 13.57 12.82
C ALA A 83 -8.79 14.74 11.97
N SER A 84 -7.99 15.30 11.05
CA SER A 84 -8.42 16.40 10.19
C SER A 84 -9.52 16.00 9.20
N MET A 85 -9.46 14.78 8.65
CA MET A 85 -10.46 14.31 7.70
C MET A 85 -11.80 13.91 8.33
N ARG A 86 -11.82 13.54 9.62
CA ARG A 86 -13.08 13.40 10.37
C ARG A 86 -13.84 14.73 10.50
N GLY A 87 -13.15 15.86 10.37
CA GLY A 87 -13.77 17.19 10.32
C GLY A 87 -14.23 17.62 8.91
N ALA A 88 -13.77 16.96 7.85
CA ALA A 88 -13.98 17.36 6.45
C ALA A 88 -15.05 16.53 5.70
N SER A 89 -15.72 15.59 6.36
CA SER A 89 -16.76 14.74 5.78
C SER A 89 -18.07 15.51 5.53
N GLY A 90 -18.07 16.39 4.53
CA GLY A 90 -19.28 16.81 3.81
C GLY A 90 -19.53 15.87 2.62
N PRO A 91 -20.79 15.51 2.28
CA PRO A 91 -21.06 14.56 1.20
C PRO A 91 -20.81 15.19 -0.18
N GLY A 92 -19.62 14.96 -0.74
CA GLY A 92 -19.27 15.31 -2.12
C GLY A 92 -19.75 14.25 -3.12
N MET A 93 -20.94 14.46 -3.68
CA MET A 93 -21.58 13.65 -4.71
C MET A 93 -20.70 13.54 -5.97
N ARG A 94 -20.06 12.37 -6.21
CA ARG A 94 -19.32 12.12 -7.46
C ARG A 94 -20.30 11.81 -8.59
N ALA A 95 -20.33 12.67 -9.61
CA ALA A 95 -21.16 12.49 -10.80
C ALA A 95 -20.74 11.24 -11.60
N ALA A 96 -21.73 10.49 -12.08
CA ALA A 96 -21.55 9.27 -12.86
C ALA A 96 -20.80 9.55 -14.18
N ARG A 97 -19.79 8.74 -14.48
CA ARG A 97 -19.00 8.84 -15.72
C ARG A 97 -19.82 8.29 -16.89
N ALA A 98 -20.01 9.10 -17.93
CA ALA A 98 -20.68 8.67 -19.15
C ALA A 98 -19.83 7.66 -19.93
N ASP A 99 -20.44 6.53 -20.24
CA ASP A 99 -19.92 5.44 -21.07
C ASP A 99 -19.81 5.90 -22.53
N ARG A 100 -18.75 5.49 -23.24
CA ARG A 100 -18.51 5.88 -24.64
C ARG A 100 -18.41 4.60 -25.48
N SER A 101 -19.43 4.41 -26.32
CA SER A 101 -19.59 3.39 -27.37
C SER A 101 -18.51 3.42 -28.45
#